data_AF-A0A815FQ58-F1
#
_entry.id   AF-A0A815FQ58-F1
#
_cell.length_a   1.000
_cell.length_b   1.000
_cell.length_c   1.000
_cell.angle_alpha   90.00
_cell.angle_beta   90.00
_cell.angle_gamma   90.00
#
_symmetry.space_group_name_H-M   'P 1'
#
loop_
_entity.id
_entity.type
_entity.pdbx_description
1 polymer ?
#
loop_
_entity_poly.entity_id
_entity_poly.type
_entity_poly.pdbx_seq_one_letter_code
_entity_poly.pdbx_strand_id
1 'polypeptide(L)'
;CPKCGNNGQCFGPNICCSSYGGCRINHPADIKQCSSEDLSPLPCNINSLTCFTVNGGHCTENGVCCNAESCHVDDTCHKQLIDNQQAPIW
;
A
#
# COMPACT_ATOMS: atom_id res chain seq x y z
N CYS A 1 7.88 3.79 4.64
CA CYS A 1 8.71 2.63 4.21
C CYS A 1 9.59 3.01 3.02
N PRO A 2 10.51 2.16 2.52
CA PRO A 2 11.29 2.46 1.31
C PRO A 2 10.39 2.65 0.08
N LYS A 3 10.79 3.55 -0.83
CA LYS A 3 10.10 3.70 -2.12
C LYS A 3 10.58 2.64 -3.11
N CYS A 4 9.70 2.24 -4.01
CA CYS A 4 9.97 1.25 -5.05
C CYS A 4 9.27 1.65 -6.36
N GLY A 5 9.84 1.25 -7.50
CA GLY A 5 9.30 1.57 -8.83
C GLY A 5 8.99 3.07 -9.04
N ASN A 6 7.98 3.37 -9.88
CA ASN A 6 7.52 4.73 -10.14
C ASN A 6 6.37 5.10 -9.20
N ASN A 7 6.64 6.01 -8.24
CA ASN A 7 5.70 6.44 -7.20
C ASN A 7 5.10 5.29 -6.35
N GLY A 8 5.84 4.18 -6.19
CA GLY A 8 5.43 3.07 -5.36
C GLY A 8 6.03 3.12 -3.95
N GLN A 9 5.41 2.35 -3.06
CA GLN A 9 5.76 2.20 -1.67
C GLN A 9 5.90 0.71 -1.36
N CYS A 10 6.98 0.31 -0.66
CA CYS A 10 7.13 -1.06 -0.17
C CYS A 10 6.15 -1.32 0.97
N PHE A 11 5.47 -2.47 0.91
CA PHE A 11 4.58 -2.99 1.97
C PHE A 11 5.21 -4.18 2.71
N GLY A 12 6.26 -4.77 2.13
CA GLY A 12 7.12 -5.81 2.70
C GLY A 12 8.32 -6.03 1.77
N PRO A 13 9.25 -6.93 2.11
CA PRO A 13 10.53 -7.08 1.40
C PRO A 13 10.38 -7.51 -0.06
N ASN A 14 9.23 -8.08 -0.44
CA ASN A 14 8.93 -8.57 -1.78
C ASN A 14 7.66 -7.95 -2.41
N ILE A 15 7.09 -6.90 -1.79
CA ILE A 15 5.81 -6.31 -2.20
C ILE A 15 5.96 -4.81 -2.41
N CYS A 16 5.70 -4.37 -3.63
CA CYS A 16 5.71 -2.96 -4.02
C CYS A 16 4.35 -2.56 -4.61
N CYS A 17 3.71 -1.55 -4.02
CA CYS A 17 2.41 -1.05 -4.49
C CYS A 17 2.51 0.41 -4.94
N SER A 18 1.94 0.73 -6.10
CA SER A 18 1.89 2.08 -6.67
C SER A 18 0.46 2.42 -7.09
N SER A 19 0.05 3.67 -6.92
CA SER A 19 -1.32 4.12 -7.21
C SER A 19 -1.77 3.86 -8.64
N TYR A 20 -0.83 3.91 -9.60
CA TYR A 20 -1.11 3.73 -11.02
C TYR A 20 -0.74 2.35 -11.55
N GLY A 21 0.08 1.59 -10.81
CA GLY A 21 0.66 0.32 -11.27
C GLY A 21 0.14 -0.91 -10.51
N GLY A 22 -0.76 -0.73 -9.56
CA GLY A 22 -1.20 -1.79 -8.64
C GLY A 22 -0.05 -2.30 -7.77
N CYS A 23 -0.19 -3.53 -7.28
CA CYS A 23 0.81 -4.20 -6.46
C CYS A 23 1.56 -5.27 -7.25
N ARG A 24 2.90 -5.20 -7.20
CA ARG A 24 3.80 -6.20 -7.76
C ARG A 24 4.40 -7.01 -6.62
N ILE A 25 4.28 -8.33 -6.73
CA ILE A 25 4.78 -9.30 -5.75
C ILE A 25 5.92 -10.08 -6.42
N ASN A 26 7.04 -10.25 -5.71
CA ASN A 26 8.22 -10.98 -6.18
C ASN A 26 8.84 -10.42 -7.48
N HIS A 27 8.69 -9.11 -7.73
CA HIS A 27 9.25 -8.49 -8.92
C HIS A 27 10.73 -8.11 -8.70
N PRO A 28 11.69 -8.64 -9.49
CA PRO A 28 13.12 -8.50 -9.20
C PRO A 28 13.62 -7.07 -9.04
N ALA A 29 13.05 -6.14 -9.83
CA ALA A 29 13.43 -4.73 -9.77
C ALA A 29 13.03 -4.06 -8.44
N ASP A 30 11.96 -4.54 -7.80
CA ASP A 30 11.40 -3.96 -6.57
C ASP A 30 11.99 -4.60 -5.30
N ILE A 31 12.30 -5.90 -5.35
CA ILE A 31 12.91 -6.66 -4.24
C ILE A 31 14.15 -5.94 -3.74
N LYS A 32 15.04 -5.48 -4.63
CA LYS A 32 16.28 -4.80 -4.24
C LYS A 32 16.04 -3.56 -3.37
N GLN A 33 14.96 -2.82 -3.64
CA GLN A 33 14.60 -1.62 -2.85
C GLN A 33 13.86 -1.99 -1.56
N CYS A 34 12.94 -2.95 -1.62
CA CYS A 34 12.13 -3.32 -0.47
C CYS A 34 12.87 -4.18 0.56
N SER A 35 13.82 -5.03 0.17
CA SER A 35 14.67 -5.77 1.11
C SER A 35 15.58 -4.89 1.96
N SER A 36 15.73 -3.60 1.61
CA SER A 36 16.44 -2.64 2.47
C SER A 36 15.68 -2.35 3.76
N GLU A 37 14.39 -2.66 3.82
CA GLU A 37 13.55 -2.53 5.02
C GLU A 37 14.01 -3.49 6.13
N ASP A 38 14.40 -4.73 5.79
CA ASP A 38 14.88 -5.73 6.75
C ASP A 38 16.19 -5.31 7.45
N LEU A 39 16.93 -4.37 6.85
CA LEU A 39 18.16 -3.81 7.41
C LEU A 39 17.89 -2.64 8.37
N SER A 40 16.66 -2.13 8.42
CA SER A 40 16.27 -1.02 9.28
C SER A 40 15.80 -1.54 10.64
N PRO A 41 16.46 -1.15 11.76
CA PRO A 41 15.99 -1.49 13.10
C PRO A 41 14.73 -0.72 13.51
N LEU A 42 14.34 0.31 12.74
CA LEU A 42 13.15 1.12 13.00
C LEU A 42 12.01 0.70 12.08
N PRO A 43 10.79 0.50 12.63
CA PRO A 43 9.62 0.24 11.82
C PRO A 43 9.31 1.47 10.97
N CYS A 44 8.93 1.22 9.73
CA CYS A 44 8.47 2.26 8.84
C CYS A 44 6.95 2.28 8.82
N ASN A 45 6.37 3.47 8.65
CA ASN A 45 4.92 3.61 8.51
C ASN A 45 4.56 3.79 7.03
N ILE A 46 3.38 3.28 6.68
CA ILE A 46 2.70 3.53 5.41
C ILE A 46 1.55 4.48 5.69
N ASN A 47 1.53 5.62 5.00
CA ASN A 47 0.49 6.62 5.20
C ASN A 47 -0.74 6.31 4.34
N SER A 48 -1.46 5.24 4.70
CA SER A 48 -2.72 4.87 4.06
C SER A 48 -3.70 4.29 5.07
N LEU A 49 -4.98 4.24 4.68
CA LEU A 49 -6.05 3.69 5.50
C LEU A 49 -5.74 2.24 5.89
N THR A 50 -5.93 1.87 7.14
CA THR A 50 -5.84 0.47 7.56
C THR A 50 -7.06 -0.31 7.08
N CYS A 51 -6.85 -1.55 6.67
CA CYS A 51 -7.90 -2.49 6.27
C CYS A 51 -7.82 -3.77 7.10
N PHE A 52 -8.94 -4.50 7.17
CA PHE A 52 -9.08 -5.67 8.05
C PHE A 52 -9.16 -7.00 7.29
N THR A 53 -9.29 -6.97 5.96
CA THR A 53 -9.25 -8.18 5.12
C THR A 53 -7.93 -8.92 5.26
N VAL A 54 -6.84 -8.17 5.46
CA VAL A 54 -5.53 -8.68 5.82
C VAL A 54 -5.17 -8.14 7.20
N ASN A 55 -4.71 -9.02 8.10
CA ASN A 55 -4.31 -8.59 9.43
C ASN A 55 -3.11 -7.63 9.37
N GLY A 56 -3.23 -6.47 10.02
CA GLY A 56 -2.25 -5.39 9.90
C GLY A 56 -2.15 -4.80 8.49
N GLY A 57 -3.22 -4.95 7.69
CA GLY A 57 -3.27 -4.52 6.31
C GLY A 57 -3.43 -3.01 6.17
N HIS A 58 -2.90 -2.50 5.07
CA HIS A 58 -2.99 -1.13 4.64
C HIS A 58 -3.56 -1.08 3.22
N CYS A 59 -4.49 -0.16 2.99
CA CYS A 59 -5.09 0.04 1.70
C CYS A 59 -4.07 0.64 0.73
N THR A 60 -4.14 0.14 -0.49
CA THR A 60 -3.49 0.67 -1.68
C THR A 60 -4.57 1.24 -2.59
N GLU A 61 -4.19 1.99 -3.63
CA GLU A 61 -5.21 2.46 -4.59
C GLU A 61 -5.78 1.30 -5.42
N ASN A 62 -7.04 1.44 -5.83
CA ASN A 62 -7.83 0.45 -6.57
C ASN A 62 -8.32 -0.76 -5.74
N GLY A 63 -8.66 -0.57 -4.47
CA GLY A 63 -9.44 -1.59 -3.75
C GLY A 63 -8.63 -2.82 -3.37
N VAL A 64 -7.36 -2.62 -2.98
CA VAL A 64 -6.50 -3.73 -2.55
C VAL A 64 -5.92 -3.42 -1.18
N CYS A 65 -6.08 -4.35 -0.26
CA CYS A 65 -5.54 -4.37 1.09
C CYS A 65 -4.26 -5.22 1.13
N CYS A 66 -3.13 -4.65 1.57
CA CYS A 66 -1.84 -5.35 1.60
C CYS A 66 -1.16 -5.25 2.97
N ASN A 67 -0.44 -6.31 3.36
CA ASN A 67 0.55 -6.29 4.43
C ASN A 67 1.91 -6.77 3.88
N ALA A 68 2.86 -7.07 4.77
CA ALA A 68 4.21 -7.51 4.38
C ALA A 68 4.27 -8.89 3.68
N GLU A 69 3.19 -9.67 3.77
CA GLU A 69 3.15 -11.06 3.30
C GLU A 69 2.19 -11.26 2.13
N SER A 70 1.09 -10.52 2.08
CA SER A 70 -0.01 -10.76 1.15
C SER A 70 -0.79 -9.50 0.78
N CYS A 71 -1.48 -9.59 -0.36
CA CYS A 71 -2.41 -8.58 -0.84
C CYS A 71 -3.73 -9.25 -1.22
N HIS A 72 -4.84 -8.66 -0.81
CA HIS A 72 -6.19 -9.13 -1.09
C HIS A 72 -7.05 -7.99 -1.61
N VAL A 73 -7.95 -8.31 -2.54
CA VAL A 73 -8.97 -7.34 -2.99
C VAL A 73 -9.88 -7.04 -1.82
N ASP A 74 -10.12 -5.74 -1.58
CA ASP A 74 -10.92 -5.21 -0.49
C ASP A 74 -11.64 -3.95 -1.00
N ASP A 75 -12.95 -4.04 -1.19
CA ASP A 75 -13.78 -2.93 -1.67
C ASP A 75 -13.76 -1.73 -0.72
N THR A 76 -13.45 -1.93 0.56
CA THR A 76 -13.29 -0.82 1.52
C THR A 76 -12.04 0.02 1.24
N CYS A 77 -11.07 -0.53 0.51
CA CYS A 77 -9.88 0.17 0.04
C CYS A 77 -10.08 0.89 -1.29
N HIS A 78 -11.25 0.77 -1.93
CA HIS A 78 -11.55 1.73 -2.98
C HIS A 78 -11.59 3.09 -2.31
N LYS A 79 -10.75 4.02 -2.79
CA LYS A 79 -11.00 5.43 -2.55
C LYS A 79 -12.46 5.63 -2.92
N GLN A 80 -13.32 5.78 -1.93
CA GLN A 80 -14.41 6.70 -2.08
C GLN A 80 -13.69 7.95 -2.56
N LEU A 81 -13.90 8.31 -3.82
CA LEU A 81 -13.79 9.70 -4.19
C LEU A 81 -14.75 10.37 -3.21
N ILE A 82 -14.24 10.74 -2.03
CA ILE A 82 -14.85 11.76 -1.21
C ILE A 82 -14.62 12.97 -2.09
N ASP A 83 -15.53 13.09 -3.06
CA ASP A 83 -15.77 14.29 -3.80
C ASP A 83 -15.90 15.35 -2.72
N ASN A 84 -14.95 16.25 -2.74
CA ASN A 84 -14.90 17.39 -1.83
C ASN A 84 -15.95 18.42 -2.30
N GLN A 85 -17.16 17.99 -2.68
CA GLN A 85 -18.30 18.87 -2.95
C GLN A 85 -19.53 18.39 -2.18
N GLN A 86 -20.09 19.34 -1.43
CA GLN A 86 -21.26 19.25 -0.56
C GLN A 86 -21.05 18.54 0.80
N ALA A 87 -20.30 19.22 1.67
CA ALA A 87 -20.87 19.46 2.99
C ALA A 87 -22.15 20.30 2.80
N PRO A 88 -23.33 19.85 3.25
CA PRO A 88 -24.53 20.68 3.20
C PRO A 88 -24.31 21.93 4.06
N ILE A 89 -24.47 23.09 3.44
CA ILE A 89 -24.68 24.34 4.15
C ILE A 89 -26.13 24.36 4.65
N TRP A 90 -26.24 24.24 5.98
CA TRP A 90 -27.35 24.56 6.89
C TRP A 90 -28.46 23.50 6.99
#